data_AF-A0AAF0JPJ0-F1
#
_entry.id   AF-A0AAF0JPJ0-F1
#
_cell.length_a   1.000
_cell.length_b   1.000
_cell.length_c   1.000
_cell.angle_alpha   90.00
_cell.angle_beta   90.00
_cell.angle_gamma   90.00
#
_symmetry.space_group_name_H-M   'P 1'
#
loop_
_entity.id
_entity.type
_entity.pdbx_description
1 polymer ?
#
loop_
_entity_poly.entity_id
_entity_poly.type
_entity_poly.pdbx_seq_one_letter_code
_entity_poly.pdbx_strand_id
1 'polypeptide(L)' 'MFAHTWSEELVAERLSVQGYAVEIGVPLGSGRRGSRKEADVAGFKISNDVLKIVHVEISSIYERPQSILNKIKNKFF' A
#
# COMPACT_ATOMS: atom_id res chain seq x y z
N MET A 1 2.84 8.36 -10.07
CA MET A 1 1.74 7.44 -10.43
C MET A 1 0.48 7.96 -9.76
N PHE A 2 -0.69 7.88 -10.39
CA PHE A 2 -1.94 8.46 -9.85
C PHE A 2 -2.68 7.44 -8.99
N ALA A 3 -3.41 7.92 -7.99
CA ALA A 3 -4.28 7.07 -7.20
C ALA A 3 -5.40 6.48 -8.06
N HIS A 4 -5.72 5.22 -7.81
CA HIS A 4 -6.85 4.54 -8.43
C HIS A 4 -8.15 4.83 -7.69
N THR A 5 -8.05 5.22 -6.41
CA THR A 5 -9.20 5.51 -5.54
C THR A 5 -8.98 6.75 -4.67
N TRP A 6 -10.04 7.46 -4.33
CA TRP A 6 -9.98 8.59 -3.37
C TRP A 6 -9.44 8.17 -1.99
N SER A 7 -9.64 6.91 -1.62
CA SER A 7 -9.12 6.35 -0.36
C SER A 7 -7.60 6.26 -0.37
N GLU A 8 -6.98 5.94 -1.51
CA GLU A 8 -5.52 5.97 -1.67
C GLU A 8 -4.98 7.39 -1.52
N GLU A 9 -5.64 8.38 -2.13
CA GLU A 9 -5.29 9.79 -1.98
C GLU A 9 -5.36 10.23 -0.52
N LEU A 10 -6.46 9.93 0.18
CA LEU A 10 -6.64 10.32 1.58
C LEU A 10 -5.57 9.69 2.50
N VAL A 11 -5.24 8.41 2.29
CA VAL A 11 -4.18 7.74 3.04
C VAL A 11 -2.81 8.37 2.73
N ALA A 12 -2.55 8.66 1.46
CA ALA A 12 -1.30 9.28 1.04
C ALA A 12 -1.12 10.66 1.66
N GLU A 13 -2.12 11.54 1.57
CA GLU A 13 -2.11 12.87 2.19
C GLU A 13 -1.91 12.80 3.70
N ARG A 14 -2.59 11.86 4.36
CA ARG A 14 -2.41 11.64 5.81
C ARG A 14 -0.97 11.26 6.14
N LEU A 15 -0.34 10.37 5.36
CA LEU A 15 1.07 10.00 5.55
C LEU A 15 2.00 11.18 5.28
N SER A 16 1.72 11.99 4.26
CA SER A 16 2.47 13.21 3.97
C SER A 16 2.41 14.21 5.14
N VAL A 17 1.23 14.44 5.74
CA VAL A 17 1.07 15.26 6.95
C VAL A 17 1.88 14.71 8.13
N GLN A 18 2.08 13.40 8.20
CA GLN A 18 2.90 12.74 9.22
C GLN A 18 4.41 12.74 8.91
N GLY A 19 4.83 13.44 7.86
CA GLY A 19 6.23 13.60 7.45
C GLY A 19 6.80 12.40 6.69
N TYR A 20 5.96 11.60 6.04
CA TYR A 20 6.41 10.56 5.10
C TYR A 20 6.52 11.12 3.68
N ALA A 21 7.55 10.71 2.96
CA ALA A 21 7.49 10.70 1.50
C ALA A 21 6.63 9.51 1.07
N VAL A 22 5.77 9.70 0.06
CA VAL A 22 4.72 8.73 -0.26
C VAL A 22 4.71 8.43 -1.75
N GLU A 23 4.58 7.15 -2.08
CA GLU A 23 4.36 6.63 -3.43
C GLU A 23 3.06 5.82 -3.45
N ILE A 24 2.30 5.95 -4.54
CA ILE A 24 1.02 5.26 -4.75
C ILE A 24 1.17 4.29 -5.93
N GLY A 25 0.60 3.09 -5.85
CA GLY A 25 0.64 2.08 -6.93
C GLY A 25 2.03 1.47 -7.16
N VAL A 26 2.80 1.28 -6.08
CA VAL A 26 4.21 0.84 -6.17
C VAL A 26 4.29 -0.56 -6.79
N PRO A 27 5.00 -0.76 -7.92
CA PRO A 27 5.17 -2.09 -8.50
C PRO A 27 5.93 -3.02 -7.54
N LEU A 28 5.33 -4.16 -7.19
CA LEU A 28 5.97 -5.22 -6.40
C LEU A 28 6.48 -6.38 -7.26
N GLY A 29 5.90 -6.56 -8.45
CA GLY A 29 6.31 -7.60 -9.40
C GLY A 29 5.16 -8.09 -10.27
N SER A 30 5.35 -9.25 -10.90
CA SER A 30 4.31 -9.92 -11.69
C SER A 30 3.53 -10.93 -10.85
N GLY A 31 2.21 -10.87 -10.90
CA GLY A 31 1.28 -11.87 -10.38
C GLY A 31 1.03 -13.03 -11.36
N ARG A 32 0.05 -13.88 -11.02
CA ARG A 32 -0.33 -15.03 -11.86
C ARG A 32 -0.83 -14.54 -13.22
N ARG A 33 -0.35 -15.18 -14.30
CA ARG A 33 -0.73 -14.89 -15.70
C ARG A 33 -0.42 -13.46 -16.16
N GLY A 34 0.64 -12.84 -15.61
CA GLY A 34 1.10 -11.53 -16.07
C GLY A 34 0.32 -10.34 -15.52
N SER A 35 -0.50 -10.53 -14.48
CA SER A 35 -1.03 -9.39 -13.72
C SER A 35 0.11 -8.64 -13.03
N ARG A 36 -0.09 -7.35 -12.71
CA ARG A 36 0.87 -6.60 -11.90
C ARG A 36 0.48 -6.71 -10.43
N LYS A 37 1.44 -7.06 -9.57
CA LYS A 37 1.32 -6.91 -8.12
C LYS A 37 1.80 -5.52 -7.77
N GLU A 38 1.02 -4.79 -6.99
CA GLU A 38 1.32 -3.41 -6.59
C GLU A 38 1.08 -3.25 -5.08
N ALA A 39 1.77 -2.33 -4.42
CA ALA A 39 1.36 -1.84 -3.10
C ALA A 39 0.53 -0.59 -3.31
N ASP A 40 -0.63 -0.50 -2.65
CA ASP A 40 -1.57 0.58 -2.94
C ASP A 40 -0.96 1.93 -2.51
N VAL A 41 -0.50 2.04 -1.26
CA VAL A 41 0.26 3.21 -0.77
C VAL A 41 1.49 2.76 0.02
N ALA A 42 2.66 3.30 -0.32
CA ALA A 42 3.91 3.12 0.42
C ALA A 42 4.42 4.46 0.95
N GLY A 43 4.63 4.57 2.25
CA GLY A 43 5.26 5.72 2.89
C GLY A 43 6.65 5.37 3.41
N PHE A 44 7.61 6.26 3.26
CA PHE A 44 8.94 6.13 3.84
C PHE A 44 9.39 7.43 4.50
N LYS A 45 10.06 7.30 5.65
CA LYS A 45 10.72 8.43 6.34
C LYS A 45 11.92 7.97 7.14
N ILE A 46 12.88 8.86 7.30
CA ILE A 46 14.02 8.66 8.21
C ILE A 46 13.70 9.36 9.52
N SER A 47 13.90 8.67 10.64
CA SER A 47 13.68 9.19 11.99
C SER A 47 14.67 8.54 12.93
N ASN A 48 15.55 9.35 13.56
CA ASN A 48 16.65 8.89 14.42
C ASN A 48 17.55 7.87 13.71
N ASP A 49 17.97 8.16 12.48
CA ASP A 49 18.77 7.28 11.61
C ASP A 49 18.13 5.92 11.28
N VAL A 50 16.84 5.73 11.58
CA VAL A 50 16.08 4.54 11.23
C VAL A 50 15.15 4.86 10.06
N LEU A 51 15.29 4.09 8.98
CA LEU A 51 14.35 4.10 7.86
C LEU A 51 13.06 3.38 8.28
N LYS A 52 11.96 4.13 8.33
CA LYS A 52 10.62 3.62 8.60
C LYS A 52 9.88 3.51 7.28
N ILE A 53 9.43 2.32 6.93
CA ILE A 53 8.62 2.03 5.75
C ILE A 53 7.25 1.55 6.23
N VAL A 54 6.18 2.12 5.67
CA VAL A 54 4.80 1.71 5.92
C VAL A 54 4.15 1.35 4.59
N HIS A 55 3.54 0.18 4.53
CA HIS A 55 2.71 -0.24 3.40
C HIS A 55 1.26 -0.25 3.87
N VAL A 56 0.39 0.44 3.13
CA VAL A 56 -1.05 0.46 3.39
C VAL A 56 -1.75 -0.14 2.19
N GLU A 57 -2.56 -1.15 2.48
CA GLU A 57 -3.41 -1.84 1.52
C GLU A 57 -4.85 -1.43 1.77
N ILE A 58 -5.53 -1.01 0.71
CA ILE A 58 -6.86 -0.43 0.75
C ILE A 58 -7.79 -1.42 0.06
N SER A 59 -8.76 -1.93 0.81
CA SER A 59 -9.72 -2.90 0.32
C SER A 59 -11.08 -2.64 0.95
N SER A 60 -12.13 -2.97 0.22
CA SER A 60 -13.48 -2.97 0.78
C SER A 60 -13.71 -4.23 1.61
N ILE A 61 -14.42 -4.10 2.73
CA ILE A 61 -14.85 -5.25 3.54
C ILE A 61 -16.12 -5.82 2.90
N TYR A 62 -15.97 -6.48 1.75
CA TYR A 62 -17.07 -7.16 1.06
C TYR A 62 -17.14 -8.66 1.37
N GLU A 63 -16.13 -9.20 2.04
CA GLU A 63 -15.96 -10.61 2.39
C GLU A 63 -15.61 -10.78 3.88
N ARG A 64 -15.51 -12.04 4.34
CA ARG A 64 -15.04 -12.35 5.69
C ARG A 64 -13.64 -11.74 5.92
N PRO A 65 -13.40 -11.02 7.02
CA PRO A 65 -12.12 -10.36 7.30
C PRO A 65 -10.90 -11.27 7.14
N GLN A 66 -11.00 -12.54 7.53
CA GLN A 66 -9.92 -13.50 7.41
C GLN A 66 -9.50 -13.78 5.96
N SER A 67 -10.46 -13.81 5.03
CA SER A 67 -10.20 -13.98 3.59
C SER A 67 -9.39 -12.79 3.05
N ILE A 68 -9.80 -11.57 3.43
CA ILE A 68 -9.14 -10.33 3.04
C ILE A 68 -7.71 -10.29 3.60
N LEU A 69 -7.52 -10.63 4.87
CA LEU A 69 -6.19 -10.70 5.49
C LEU A 69 -5.29 -11.72 4.79
N ASN A 70 -5.82 -12.89 4.43
CA ASN A 70 -5.04 -13.90 3.70
C ASN A 70 -4.68 -13.44 2.28
N LYS A 71 -5.60 -12.77 1.57
CA LYS A 71 -5.33 -12.16 0.25
C LYS A 71 -4.19 -11.14 0.34
N ILE A 72 -4.22 -10.25 1.34
CA ILE A 72 -3.18 -9.23 1.57
C ILE A 72 -1.83 -9.90 1.86
N LYS A 73 -1.79 -10.89 2.76
CA LYS A 73 -0.54 -11.62 3.08
C LYS A 73 0.10 -12.25 1.84
N ASN A 74 -0.69 -12.91 1.00
CA ASN A 74 -0.20 -13.56 -0.23
C ASN A 74 0.17 -12.56 -1.36
N LYS A 75 -0.11 -11.27 -1.20
CA LYS A 75 0.30 -10.25 -2.18
C LYS A 75 1.82 -10.06 -2.12
N PHE A 76 2.40 -10.08 -0.92
CA PHE A 76 3.80 -9.76 -0.64
C PHE A 76 4.75 -10.96 -0.49
N PHE A 77 4.21 -12.16 -0.26
CA PHE A 77 4.96 -13.43 -0.18
C PHE A 77 4.46 -14.41 -1.23
#